data_AF-A0A968LUW1-F1
#
_entry.id   AF-A0A968LUW1-F1
#
_cell.length_a   1.000
_cell.length_b   1.000
_cell.length_c   1.000
_cell.angle_alpha   90.00
_cell.angle_beta   90.00
_cell.angle_gamma   90.00
#
_symmetry.space_group_name_H-M   'P 1'
#
loop_
_entity.id
_entity.type
_entity.pdbx_description
1 polymer ?
#
loop_
_entity_poly.entity_id
_entity_poly.type
_entity_poly.pdbx_seq_one_letter_code
_entity_poly.pdbx_strand_id
1 'polypeptide(L)'
;MGVLRTRFQIRYLLLAIAISTVLVACNFNLSNTIIAAKPALEDCRIVKHEMGETCVPMNPQRIVALSPEHNLDPLAALDIKPVGYTSYVMKRDKRGGLFGASWNDVLGAKYVGTPYQPSLEKILMLKPDLILSYSKPPEYRLLSTIAPTVPIPDPRDAPTNQVYFKEMLRYTAKTLDREEKAEKVLSQYQQRVDRLKERLGDRLQHLEVAVIFMERTLFIRLTIELKLYLLLFSMMLDYAINLHLLMETRSRQSVLKRSMNMMRMCYLL
;
A
#
# COMPACT_ATOMS: atom_id res chain seq x y z
N MET A 1 31.80 -79.89 -9.37
CA MET A 1 30.75 -79.06 -8.70
C MET A 1 31.24 -77.69 -8.18
N GLY A 2 32.48 -77.26 -8.43
CA GLY A 2 33.02 -75.99 -7.89
C GLY A 2 32.76 -74.71 -8.73
N VAL A 3 32.58 -74.82 -10.04
CA VAL A 3 32.58 -73.67 -10.97
C VAL A 3 31.23 -72.92 -11.02
N LEU A 4 30.11 -73.60 -10.73
CA LEU A 4 28.78 -72.99 -10.69
C LEU A 4 28.57 -72.11 -9.44
N ARG A 5 29.22 -72.46 -8.32
CA ARG A 5 29.12 -71.75 -7.04
C ARG A 5 29.84 -70.40 -7.08
N THR A 6 30.99 -70.33 -7.78
CA THR A 6 31.76 -69.11 -7.99
C THR A 6 31.04 -68.12 -8.90
N ARG A 7 30.39 -68.58 -9.97
CA ARG A 7 29.59 -67.71 -10.86
C ARG A 7 28.38 -67.10 -10.17
N PHE A 8 27.76 -67.84 -9.25
CA PHE A 8 26.67 -67.34 -8.41
C PHE A 8 27.16 -66.28 -7.42
N GLN A 9 28.29 -66.53 -6.74
CA GLN A 9 28.86 -65.56 -5.80
C GLN A 9 29.34 -64.28 -6.48
N ILE A 10 29.91 -64.35 -7.68
CA ILE A 10 30.30 -63.16 -8.46
C ILE A 10 29.07 -62.33 -8.86
N ARG A 11 27.95 -62.98 -9.25
CA ARG A 11 26.70 -62.28 -9.57
C ARG A 11 26.09 -61.57 -8.36
N TYR A 12 26.12 -62.21 -7.18
CA TYR A 12 25.67 -61.58 -5.94
C TYR A 12 26.58 -60.43 -5.50
N LEU A 13 27.90 -60.55 -5.71
CA LEU A 13 28.85 -59.46 -5.42
C LEU A 13 28.61 -58.25 -6.34
N LEU A 14 28.37 -58.47 -7.63
CA LEU A 14 28.06 -57.41 -8.60
C LEU A 14 26.71 -56.74 -8.32
N LEU A 15 25.69 -57.49 -7.89
CA LEU A 15 24.39 -56.93 -7.47
C LEU A 15 24.50 -56.10 -6.18
N ALA A 16 25.32 -56.54 -5.22
CA ALA A 16 25.54 -55.79 -3.97
C ALA A 16 26.28 -54.46 -4.22
N ILE A 17 27.26 -54.45 -5.13
CA ILE A 17 27.98 -53.23 -5.53
C ILE A 17 27.03 -52.25 -6.25
N ALA A 18 26.18 -52.75 -7.15
CA ALA A 18 25.18 -51.93 -7.84
C ALA A 18 24.19 -51.27 -6.86
N ILE A 19 23.70 -52.01 -5.86
CA ILE A 19 22.78 -51.47 -4.83
C ILE A 19 23.49 -50.43 -3.94
N SER A 20 24.78 -50.64 -3.62
CA SER A 20 25.57 -49.68 -2.86
C SER A 20 25.77 -48.35 -3.61
N THR A 21 25.92 -48.37 -4.94
CA THR A 21 26.06 -47.14 -5.74
C THR A 21 24.78 -46.30 -5.82
N VAL A 22 23.59 -46.93 -5.73
CA VAL A 22 22.30 -46.21 -5.75
C VAL A 22 22.05 -45.47 -4.43
N LEU A 23 22.52 -45.99 -3.29
CA LEU A 23 22.38 -45.36 -1.98
C LEU A 23 23.25 -44.09 -1.82
N VAL A 24 24.40 -44.00 -2.50
CA VAL A 24 25.26 -42.81 -2.47
C VAL A 24 24.69 -41.66 -3.31
N ALA A 25 23.95 -41.97 -4.39
CA ALA A 25 23.31 -40.96 -5.23
C ALA A 25 22.16 -40.22 -4.54
N CYS A 26 21.48 -40.86 -3.59
CA CYS A 26 20.41 -40.22 -2.81
C CYS A 26 20.92 -39.36 -1.64
N ASN A 27 22.21 -39.43 -1.30
CA ASN A 27 22.81 -38.65 -0.21
C ASN A 27 23.65 -37.46 -0.71
N PHE A 28 23.59 -37.18 -2.01
CA PHE A 28 24.05 -35.91 -2.55
C PHE A 28 23.03 -34.84 -2.15
N ASN A 29 23.32 -34.14 -1.05
CA ASN A 29 22.70 -32.87 -0.75
C ASN A 29 22.92 -31.96 -1.97
N LEU A 30 21.90 -31.85 -2.82
CA LEU A 30 21.75 -30.72 -3.72
C LEU A 30 21.62 -29.50 -2.82
N SER A 31 22.75 -28.89 -2.47
CA SER A 31 22.79 -27.52 -2.04
C SER A 31 22.02 -26.71 -3.07
N ASN A 32 20.86 -26.22 -2.62
CA ASN A 32 20.00 -25.25 -3.27
C ASN A 32 20.81 -24.26 -4.10
N THR A 33 20.92 -24.54 -5.38
CA THR A 33 21.34 -23.57 -6.38
C THR A 33 20.47 -23.72 -7.61
N ILE A 34 19.16 -23.80 -7.40
CA ILE A 34 18.22 -23.21 -8.36
C ILE A 34 18.28 -21.71 -8.07
N ILE A 35 19.38 -21.07 -8.49
CA ILE A 35 19.32 -19.68 -8.89
C ILE A 35 18.51 -19.73 -10.17
N ALA A 36 17.18 -19.66 -10.02
CA ALA A 36 16.37 -19.05 -11.06
C ALA A 36 16.94 -17.64 -11.17
N ALA A 37 17.91 -17.47 -12.07
CA ALA A 37 18.42 -16.19 -12.47
C ALA A 37 17.26 -15.49 -13.14
N LYS A 38 16.45 -14.82 -12.32
CA LYS A 38 15.63 -13.69 -12.75
C LYS A 38 16.60 -12.81 -13.53
N PRO A 39 16.32 -12.43 -14.78
CA PRO A 39 17.20 -11.53 -15.51
C PRO A 39 17.42 -10.34 -14.58
N ALA A 40 18.68 -10.09 -14.22
CA ALA A 40 19.03 -8.87 -13.54
C ALA A 40 18.51 -7.77 -14.46
N LEU A 41 17.55 -6.97 -13.98
CA LEU A 41 17.37 -5.65 -14.56
C LEU A 41 18.69 -4.94 -14.26
N GLU A 42 19.65 -5.00 -15.20
CA GLU A 42 20.94 -4.31 -15.05
C GLU A 42 20.75 -2.80 -14.92
N ASP A 43 19.55 -2.30 -15.25
CA ASP A 43 19.12 -0.92 -15.05
C ASP A 43 17.90 -0.84 -14.11
N CYS A 44 18.17 -0.90 -12.80
CA CYS A 44 17.15 -0.72 -11.76
C CYS A 44 17.68 0.05 -10.56
N ARG A 45 16.77 0.72 -9.84
CA ARG A 45 17.02 1.37 -8.57
C ARG A 45 16.60 0.44 -7.43
N ILE A 46 17.49 0.25 -6.46
CA ILE A 46 17.17 -0.48 -5.25
C ILE A 46 16.35 0.39 -4.31
N VAL A 47 15.13 -0.05 -4.00
CA VAL A 47 14.24 0.57 -3.02
C VAL A 47 14.20 -0.31 -1.78
N LYS A 48 14.61 0.25 -0.64
CA LYS A 48 14.52 -0.42 0.66
C LYS A 48 13.14 -0.17 1.29
N HIS A 49 12.57 -1.21 1.83
CA HIS A 49 11.27 -1.19 2.51
C HIS A 49 11.24 -2.26 3.61
N GLU A 50 10.19 -2.27 4.42
CA GLU A 50 10.07 -3.20 5.56
C GLU A 50 10.14 -4.69 5.19
N MET A 51 9.80 -5.05 3.96
CA MET A 51 9.86 -6.42 3.45
C MET A 51 11.23 -6.78 2.81
N GLY A 52 12.25 -5.94 2.99
CA GLY A 52 13.59 -6.11 2.42
C GLY A 52 13.94 -5.06 1.36
N GLU A 53 14.43 -5.49 0.21
CA GLU A 53 14.82 -4.61 -0.88
C GLU A 53 14.20 -5.10 -2.19
N THR A 54 13.79 -4.15 -3.04
CA THR A 54 13.25 -4.41 -4.37
C THR A 54 14.01 -3.63 -5.42
N CYS A 55 14.46 -4.32 -6.46
CA CYS A 55 15.02 -3.75 -7.68
C CYS A 55 13.87 -3.23 -8.56
N VAL A 56 13.64 -1.91 -8.51
CA VAL A 56 12.59 -1.21 -9.25
C VAL A 56 13.14 -0.75 -10.59
N PRO A 57 12.52 -1.10 -11.73
CA PRO A 57 12.97 -0.63 -13.05
C PRO A 57 13.11 0.90 -13.08
N MET A 58 14.10 1.45 -13.79
CA MET A 58 14.28 2.91 -13.83
C MET A 58 13.07 3.65 -14.43
N ASN A 59 12.32 3.01 -15.34
CA ASN A 59 11.17 3.62 -16.00
C ASN A 59 9.98 2.64 -16.11
N PRO A 60 9.28 2.33 -15.00
CA PRO A 60 8.16 1.41 -15.02
C PRO A 60 6.98 1.99 -15.81
N GLN A 61 6.42 1.21 -16.73
CA GLN A 61 5.32 1.60 -17.62
C GLN A 61 3.97 0.99 -17.21
N ARG A 62 3.99 -0.13 -16.48
CA ARG A 62 2.83 -0.95 -16.16
C ARG A 62 2.70 -1.10 -14.65
N ILE A 63 2.33 -0.01 -14.01
CA ILE A 63 2.21 0.07 -12.54
C ILE A 63 0.83 -0.43 -12.10
N VAL A 64 0.80 -1.32 -11.11
CA VAL A 64 -0.42 -1.70 -10.39
C VAL A 64 -0.40 -1.09 -8.99
N ALA A 65 -1.51 -0.48 -8.58
CA ALA A 65 -1.66 0.21 -7.30
C ALA A 65 -2.69 -0.52 -6.40
N LEU A 66 -2.25 -1.08 -5.27
CA LEU A 66 -3.08 -1.95 -4.43
C LEU A 66 -3.71 -1.27 -3.21
N SER A 67 -3.55 0.04 -3.07
CA SER A 67 -4.27 0.87 -2.11
C SER A 67 -4.65 2.22 -2.73
N PRO A 68 -5.94 2.61 -2.70
CA PRO A 68 -6.39 3.94 -3.10
C PRO A 68 -5.66 5.06 -2.36
N GLU A 69 -5.68 5.02 -1.04
CA GLU A 69 -5.16 6.05 -0.16
C GLU A 69 -3.63 6.12 -0.14
N HIS A 70 -2.94 4.99 -0.34
CA HIS A 70 -1.48 4.92 -0.23
C HIS A 70 -0.77 4.94 -1.59
N ASN A 71 -1.46 4.60 -2.66
CA ASN A 71 -0.83 4.43 -3.98
C ASN A 71 -1.50 5.29 -5.05
N LEU A 72 -2.84 5.31 -5.14
CA LEU A 72 -3.51 6.08 -6.20
C LEU A 72 -3.35 7.59 -6.02
N ASP A 73 -3.49 8.10 -4.80
CA ASP A 73 -3.35 9.53 -4.53
C ASP A 73 -1.95 10.07 -4.90
N PRO A 74 -0.83 9.45 -4.46
CA PRO A 74 0.51 9.83 -4.93
C PRO A 74 0.71 9.67 -6.44
N LEU A 75 0.22 8.57 -7.05
CA LEU A 75 0.37 8.37 -8.49
C LEU A 75 -0.36 9.46 -9.29
N ALA A 76 -1.57 9.83 -8.89
CA ALA A 76 -2.33 10.91 -9.50
C ALA A 76 -1.60 12.25 -9.37
N ALA A 77 -1.05 12.56 -8.20
CA ALA A 77 -0.26 13.78 -7.97
C ALA A 77 1.02 13.84 -8.83
N LEU A 78 1.59 12.69 -9.17
CA LEU A 78 2.76 12.56 -10.04
C LEU A 78 2.41 12.46 -11.54
N ASP A 79 1.13 12.60 -11.91
CA ASP A 79 0.60 12.41 -13.27
C ASP A 79 0.84 11.01 -13.85
N ILE A 80 0.87 9.98 -13.01
CA ILE A 80 1.10 8.58 -13.41
C ILE A 80 -0.21 7.81 -13.35
N LYS A 81 -0.59 7.20 -14.48
CA LYS A 81 -1.79 6.36 -14.57
C LYS A 81 -1.43 4.88 -14.41
N PRO A 82 -2.03 4.16 -13.44
CA PRO A 82 -1.78 2.74 -13.30
C PRO A 82 -2.51 1.93 -14.38
N VAL A 83 -2.05 0.70 -14.64
CA VAL A 83 -2.77 -0.28 -15.49
C VAL A 83 -3.79 -1.09 -14.69
N GLY A 84 -3.63 -1.15 -13.37
CA GLY A 84 -4.53 -1.82 -12.45
C GLY A 84 -4.61 -1.14 -11.09
N TYR A 85 -5.78 -1.18 -10.48
CA TYR A 85 -6.01 -0.53 -9.18
C TYR A 85 -7.00 -1.31 -8.32
N THR A 86 -6.79 -1.28 -7.00
CA THR A 86 -7.84 -1.66 -6.05
C THR A 86 -8.72 -0.47 -5.72
N SER A 87 -9.95 -0.72 -5.29
CA SER A 87 -10.88 0.30 -4.80
C SER A 87 -11.92 -0.30 -3.87
N TYR A 88 -12.39 0.49 -2.89
CA TYR A 88 -13.47 0.11 -1.98
C TYR A 88 -14.83 0.04 -2.67
N VAL A 89 -14.98 0.65 -3.86
CA VAL A 89 -16.19 0.55 -4.68
C VAL A 89 -15.85 0.03 -6.06
N MET A 90 -16.75 -0.76 -6.63
CA MET A 90 -16.65 -1.11 -8.05
C MET A 90 -17.09 0.08 -8.91
N LYS A 91 -16.43 0.26 -10.07
CA LYS A 91 -16.62 1.32 -11.08
C LYS A 91 -18.08 1.67 -11.46
N ARG A 92 -19.05 0.83 -11.11
CA ARG A 92 -20.49 1.08 -11.32
C ARG A 92 -21.09 2.08 -10.33
N ASP A 93 -20.49 2.23 -9.16
CA ASP A 93 -20.95 3.18 -8.14
C ASP A 93 -20.06 4.44 -8.22
N LYS A 94 -20.50 5.44 -9.01
CA LYS A 94 -19.72 6.67 -9.30
C LYS A 94 -19.44 7.56 -8.08
N ARG A 95 -19.69 7.09 -6.85
CA ARG A 95 -19.55 7.84 -5.60
C ARG A 95 -18.54 7.15 -4.68
N GLY A 96 -17.39 7.77 -4.48
CA GLY A 96 -16.39 7.39 -3.48
C GLY A 96 -15.44 6.27 -3.89
N GLY A 97 -14.50 5.92 -3.01
CA GLY A 97 -13.63 4.74 -3.12
C GLY A 97 -12.28 4.90 -3.83
N LEU A 98 -12.00 6.07 -4.42
CA LEU A 98 -10.69 6.42 -5.00
C LEU A 98 -9.91 7.48 -4.19
N PHE A 99 -10.48 7.97 -3.08
CA PHE A 99 -9.88 9.00 -2.23
C PHE A 99 -9.59 10.31 -2.98
N GLY A 100 -8.39 10.88 -2.84
CA GLY A 100 -8.00 12.11 -3.51
C GLY A 100 -7.89 11.96 -5.03
N ALA A 101 -7.75 10.74 -5.54
CA ALA A 101 -7.74 10.43 -6.96
C ALA A 101 -9.16 10.45 -7.59
N SER A 102 -9.20 10.80 -8.87
CA SER A 102 -10.40 10.86 -9.69
C SER A 102 -10.51 9.66 -10.63
N TRP A 103 -11.70 9.48 -11.22
CA TRP A 103 -11.91 8.48 -12.27
C TRP A 103 -11.06 8.73 -13.53
N ASN A 104 -10.59 9.97 -13.74
CA ASN A 104 -9.71 10.31 -14.85
C ASN A 104 -8.28 9.78 -14.65
N ASP A 105 -7.85 9.71 -13.39
CA ASP A 105 -6.51 9.24 -13.00
C ASP A 105 -6.37 7.72 -13.18
N VAL A 106 -7.49 7.01 -13.10
CA VAL A 106 -7.59 5.56 -13.37
C VAL A 106 -8.26 5.25 -14.72
N LEU A 107 -8.34 6.22 -15.63
CA LEU A 107 -8.94 6.01 -16.94
C LEU A 107 -8.12 4.97 -17.73
N GLY A 108 -8.79 3.91 -18.18
CA GLY A 108 -8.16 2.78 -18.87
C GLY A 108 -7.61 1.68 -17.94
N ALA A 109 -7.40 1.99 -16.66
CA ALA A 109 -6.97 1.02 -15.66
C ALA A 109 -8.05 -0.03 -15.36
N LYS A 110 -7.63 -1.24 -14.96
CA LYS A 110 -8.53 -2.33 -14.56
C LYS A 110 -8.69 -2.38 -13.05
N TYR A 111 -9.93 -2.53 -12.60
CA TYR A 111 -10.21 -2.83 -11.19
C TYR A 111 -9.76 -4.27 -10.88
N VAL A 112 -8.81 -4.40 -9.94
CA VAL A 112 -8.23 -5.70 -9.56
C VAL A 112 -8.75 -6.24 -8.23
N GLY A 113 -9.74 -5.61 -7.61
CA GLY A 113 -10.33 -6.08 -6.34
C GLY A 113 -10.38 -4.99 -5.27
N THR A 114 -10.75 -5.38 -4.06
CA THR A 114 -10.75 -4.45 -2.93
C THR A 114 -9.34 -4.36 -2.35
N PRO A 115 -9.00 -3.29 -1.60
CA PRO A 115 -7.69 -3.20 -0.94
C PRO A 115 -7.46 -4.35 0.06
N TYR A 116 -8.53 -4.92 0.62
CA TYR A 116 -8.46 -6.07 1.53
C TYR A 116 -8.30 -7.41 0.81
N GLN A 117 -8.73 -7.50 -0.45
CA GLN A 117 -8.72 -8.73 -1.25
C GLN A 117 -8.37 -8.42 -2.71
N PRO A 118 -7.10 -8.08 -3.00
CA PRO A 118 -6.63 -7.93 -4.36
C PRO A 118 -6.60 -9.29 -5.08
N SER A 119 -7.05 -9.32 -6.33
CA SER A 119 -7.06 -10.51 -7.16
C SER A 119 -5.71 -10.70 -7.84
N LEU A 120 -4.92 -11.66 -7.33
CA LEU A 120 -3.62 -12.03 -7.92
C LEU A 120 -3.73 -12.44 -9.39
N GLU A 121 -4.79 -13.14 -9.77
CA GLU A 121 -5.04 -13.54 -11.17
C GLU A 121 -5.20 -12.31 -12.08
N LYS A 122 -6.04 -11.34 -11.68
CA LYS A 122 -6.22 -10.11 -12.46
C LYS A 122 -4.93 -9.31 -12.54
N ILE A 123 -4.18 -9.23 -11.45
CA ILE A 123 -2.88 -8.53 -11.42
C ILE A 123 -1.90 -9.21 -12.39
N LEU A 124 -1.82 -10.54 -12.36
CA LEU A 124 -0.97 -11.32 -13.26
C LEU A 124 -1.33 -11.09 -14.74
N MET A 125 -2.62 -11.10 -15.08
CA MET A 125 -3.09 -10.85 -16.45
C MET A 125 -2.71 -9.47 -16.98
N LEU A 126 -2.52 -8.48 -16.10
CA LEU A 126 -2.08 -7.14 -16.48
C LEU A 126 -0.58 -7.08 -16.82
N LYS A 127 0.21 -8.13 -16.56
CA LYS A 127 1.66 -8.16 -16.81
C LYS A 127 2.35 -6.87 -16.32
N PRO A 128 2.26 -6.54 -15.01
CA PRO A 128 2.87 -5.33 -14.49
C PRO A 128 4.40 -5.43 -14.51
N ASP A 129 5.07 -4.29 -14.57
CA ASP A 129 6.52 -4.18 -14.36
C ASP A 129 6.86 -3.60 -12.97
N LEU A 130 5.86 -3.08 -12.25
CA LEU A 130 5.94 -2.67 -10.86
C LEU A 130 4.58 -2.80 -10.17
N ILE A 131 4.58 -3.28 -8.92
CA ILE A 131 3.41 -3.30 -8.04
C ILE A 131 3.72 -2.39 -6.85
N LEU A 132 2.87 -1.38 -6.64
CA LEU A 132 2.85 -0.60 -5.40
C LEU A 132 1.79 -1.23 -4.49
N SER A 133 2.20 -1.67 -3.31
CA SER A 133 1.33 -2.35 -2.35
C SER A 133 1.07 -1.48 -1.11
N TYR A 134 0.14 -1.93 -0.26
CA TYR A 134 0.02 -1.50 1.13
C TYR A 134 1.10 -2.14 2.01
N SER A 135 1.30 -1.60 3.22
CA SER A 135 2.25 -2.09 4.23
C SER A 135 2.00 -3.55 4.61
N LYS A 136 3.10 -4.33 4.70
CA LYS A 136 3.14 -5.74 5.12
C LYS A 136 2.00 -6.61 4.55
N PRO A 137 1.81 -6.68 3.22
CA PRO A 137 0.73 -7.46 2.65
C PRO A 137 1.04 -8.96 2.85
N PRO A 138 0.10 -9.79 3.35
CA PRO A 138 0.35 -11.21 3.56
C PRO A 138 0.70 -11.94 2.26
N GLU A 139 0.19 -11.46 1.13
CA GLU A 139 0.48 -11.92 -0.22
C GLU A 139 1.79 -11.36 -0.83
N TYR A 140 2.63 -10.63 -0.08
CA TYR A 140 3.86 -9.99 -0.59
C TYR A 140 4.71 -10.93 -1.46
N ARG A 141 4.90 -12.18 -1.01
CA ARG A 141 5.70 -13.18 -1.74
C ARG A 141 5.08 -13.52 -3.10
N LEU A 142 3.76 -13.66 -3.18
CA LEU A 142 3.05 -13.95 -4.42
C LEU A 142 3.05 -12.74 -5.35
N LEU A 143 2.86 -11.53 -4.82
CA LEU A 143 3.00 -10.29 -5.60
C LEU A 143 4.41 -10.16 -6.20
N SER A 144 5.45 -10.47 -5.40
CA SER A 144 6.85 -10.40 -5.81
C SER A 144 7.22 -11.43 -6.89
N THR A 145 6.48 -12.53 -7.01
CA THR A 145 6.62 -13.47 -8.14
C THR A 145 6.00 -12.94 -9.43
N ILE A 146 5.02 -12.03 -9.34
CA ILE A 146 4.37 -11.42 -10.50
C ILE A 146 5.23 -10.27 -11.06
N ALA A 147 5.68 -9.35 -10.20
CA ALA A 147 6.52 -8.22 -10.58
C ALA A 147 7.29 -7.67 -9.35
N PRO A 148 8.35 -6.86 -9.53
CA PRO A 148 8.92 -6.06 -8.45
C PRO A 148 7.81 -5.38 -7.64
N THR A 149 7.80 -5.59 -6.32
CA THR A 149 6.72 -5.14 -5.44
C THR A 149 7.27 -4.27 -4.33
N VAL A 150 6.79 -3.03 -4.25
CA VAL A 150 7.19 -2.07 -3.22
C VAL A 150 6.00 -1.83 -2.28
N PRO A 151 6.05 -2.30 -1.02
CA PRO A 151 5.09 -1.91 0.00
C PRO A 151 5.30 -0.44 0.35
N ILE A 152 4.25 0.36 0.22
CA ILE A 152 4.28 1.73 0.71
C ILE A 152 3.99 1.71 2.22
N PRO A 153 4.87 2.30 3.04
CA PRO A 153 4.71 2.29 4.50
C PRO A 153 3.37 2.83 4.95
N ASP A 154 2.78 2.16 5.95
CA ASP A 154 1.60 2.66 6.64
C ASP A 154 2.06 3.65 7.72
N PRO A 155 1.43 4.83 7.82
CA PRO A 155 1.82 5.87 8.77
C PRO A 155 1.68 5.43 10.22
N ARG A 156 0.88 4.40 10.52
CA ARG A 156 0.74 3.84 11.86
C ARG A 156 2.00 3.12 12.34
N ASP A 157 2.82 2.66 11.41
CA ASP A 157 4.10 2.00 11.70
C ASP A 157 5.25 3.03 11.82
N ALA A 158 5.01 4.31 11.50
CA ALA A 158 6.00 5.37 11.59
C ALA A 158 5.87 6.17 12.92
N PRO A 159 6.98 6.45 13.62
CA PRO A 159 6.96 7.07 14.95
C PRO A 159 6.63 8.58 14.97
N THR A 160 6.22 9.20 13.86
CA THR A 160 6.06 10.66 13.79
C THR A 160 4.74 11.12 13.21
N ASN A 161 4.15 12.06 13.92
CA ASN A 161 2.88 12.76 13.68
C ASN A 161 2.99 13.76 12.51
N GLN A 162 3.98 13.59 11.63
CA GLN A 162 4.36 14.56 10.62
C GLN A 162 3.73 14.21 9.27
N VAL A 163 3.40 15.26 8.52
CA VAL A 163 2.37 15.33 7.48
C VAL A 163 2.35 14.15 6.52
N TYR A 164 1.40 13.26 6.79
CA TYR A 164 1.30 11.91 6.25
C TYR A 164 1.38 11.83 4.71
N PHE A 165 0.50 12.56 4.03
CA PHE A 165 0.39 12.47 2.57
C PHE A 165 1.62 13.06 1.86
N LYS A 166 2.36 14.00 2.49
CA LYS A 166 3.56 14.62 1.90
C LYS A 166 4.69 13.59 1.83
N GLU A 167 4.90 12.85 2.90
CA GLU A 167 5.92 11.80 2.95
C GLU A 167 5.56 10.60 2.07
N MET A 168 4.28 10.23 1.97
CA MET A 168 3.84 9.22 1.00
C MET A 168 4.17 9.66 -0.43
N LEU A 169 3.84 10.91 -0.78
CA LEU A 169 4.14 11.45 -2.10
C LEU A 169 5.64 11.44 -2.37
N ARG A 170 6.47 11.86 -1.42
CA ARG A 170 7.95 11.81 -1.53
C ARG A 170 8.48 10.40 -1.68
N TYR A 171 7.97 9.45 -0.89
CA TYR A 171 8.38 8.05 -0.96
C TYR A 171 8.04 7.43 -2.32
N THR A 172 6.80 7.63 -2.80
CA THR A 172 6.39 7.17 -4.12
C THR A 172 7.18 7.86 -5.22
N ALA A 173 7.44 9.16 -5.10
CA ALA A 173 8.24 9.92 -6.06
C ALA A 173 9.67 9.40 -6.16
N LYS A 174 10.33 9.16 -5.01
CA LYS A 174 11.66 8.55 -4.96
C LYS A 174 11.71 7.15 -5.55
N THR A 175 10.63 6.38 -5.38
CA THR A 175 10.49 5.05 -5.98
C THR A 175 10.41 5.12 -7.50
N LEU A 176 9.87 6.21 -8.06
CA LEU A 176 9.52 6.35 -9.48
C LEU A 176 10.35 7.40 -10.24
N ASP A 177 11.39 7.97 -9.63
CA ASP A 177 12.18 9.07 -10.21
C ASP A 177 11.38 10.34 -10.51
N ARG A 178 10.58 10.80 -9.54
CA ARG A 178 9.68 11.94 -9.70
C ARG A 178 9.77 12.96 -8.56
N GLU A 179 10.90 13.01 -7.86
CA GLU A 179 11.11 13.88 -6.71
C GLU A 179 10.87 15.37 -7.04
N GLU A 180 11.34 15.84 -8.20
CA GLU A 180 11.11 17.23 -8.63
C GLU A 180 9.61 17.54 -8.78
N LYS A 181 8.85 16.62 -9.37
CA LYS A 181 7.39 16.76 -9.53
C LYS A 181 6.70 16.76 -8.16
N ALA A 182 7.11 15.90 -7.24
CA ALA A 182 6.58 15.87 -5.88
C ALA A 182 6.82 17.20 -5.16
N GLU A 183 8.04 17.73 -5.15
CA GLU A 183 8.33 19.00 -4.48
C GLU A 183 7.59 20.17 -5.12
N LYS A 184 7.37 20.16 -6.44
CA LYS A 184 6.50 21.14 -7.10
C LYS A 184 5.06 21.07 -6.61
N VAL A 185 4.48 19.87 -6.48
CA VAL A 185 3.12 19.68 -5.95
C VAL A 185 3.03 20.13 -4.49
N LEU A 186 4.04 19.80 -3.68
CA LEU A 186 4.09 20.20 -2.27
C LEU A 186 4.27 21.71 -2.08
N SER A 187 5.06 22.37 -2.94
CA SER A 187 5.19 23.82 -2.96
C SER A 187 3.85 24.49 -3.31
N GLN A 188 3.14 23.98 -4.33
CA GLN A 188 1.81 24.49 -4.68
C GLN A 188 0.79 24.28 -3.57
N TYR A 189 0.86 23.15 -2.85
CA TYR A 189 0.07 22.92 -1.65
C TYR A 189 0.37 23.97 -0.57
N GLN A 190 1.65 24.19 -0.26
CA GLN A 190 2.06 25.15 0.77
C GLN A 190 1.59 26.57 0.44
N GLN A 191 1.73 27.00 -0.82
CA GLN A 191 1.21 28.30 -1.25
C GLN A 191 -0.32 28.44 -1.07
N ARG A 192 -1.08 27.35 -1.22
CA ARG A 192 -2.54 27.38 -0.94
C ARG A 192 -2.81 27.51 0.56
N VAL A 193 -2.01 26.84 1.39
CA VAL A 193 -2.07 26.96 2.85
C VAL A 193 -1.81 28.39 3.28
N ASP A 194 -0.73 29.01 2.78
CA ASP A 194 -0.32 30.36 3.15
C ASP A 194 -1.39 31.39 2.71
N ARG A 195 -1.90 31.28 1.48
CA ARG A 195 -3.02 32.12 1.02
C ARG A 195 -4.27 31.96 1.87
N LEU A 196 -4.55 30.76 2.37
CA LEU A 196 -5.70 30.56 3.26
C LEU A 196 -5.45 31.23 4.62
N LYS A 197 -4.24 31.10 5.17
CA LYS A 197 -3.85 31.77 6.42
C LYS A 197 -3.99 33.29 6.32
N GLU A 198 -3.49 33.88 5.24
CA GLU A 198 -3.64 35.32 4.96
C GLU A 198 -5.10 35.76 4.91
N ARG A 199 -5.97 34.97 4.23
CA ARG A 199 -7.41 35.28 4.14
C ARG A 199 -8.13 35.16 5.48
N LEU A 200 -7.70 34.25 6.34
CA LEU A 200 -8.32 34.05 7.65
C LEU A 200 -7.82 35.09 8.66
N GLY A 201 -6.54 35.49 8.59
CA GLY A 201 -5.93 36.50 9.46
C GLY A 201 -6.10 36.14 10.94
N ASP A 202 -6.42 37.15 11.76
CA ASP A 202 -6.58 37.01 13.22
C ASP A 202 -7.73 36.06 13.63
N ARG A 203 -8.64 35.74 12.72
CA ARG A 203 -9.74 34.79 12.98
C ARG A 203 -9.22 33.40 13.31
N LEU A 204 -8.04 33.02 12.80
CA LEU A 204 -7.41 31.72 13.11
C LEU A 204 -7.22 31.51 14.62
N GLN A 205 -6.92 32.58 15.37
CA GLN A 205 -6.63 32.50 16.81
C GLN A 205 -7.88 32.17 17.65
N HIS A 206 -9.07 32.42 17.08
CA HIS A 206 -10.36 32.28 17.76
C HIS A 206 -11.22 31.18 17.12
N LEU A 207 -10.70 30.48 16.10
CA LEU A 207 -11.42 29.47 15.35
C LEU A 207 -11.30 28.12 16.05
N GLU A 208 -12.39 27.67 16.69
CA GLU A 208 -12.51 26.29 17.15
C GLU A 208 -13.13 25.43 16.05
N VAL A 209 -12.41 24.37 15.66
CA VAL A 209 -12.88 23.43 14.64
C VAL A 209 -13.06 22.06 15.26
N ALA A 210 -14.27 21.50 15.10
CA ALA A 210 -14.58 20.12 15.41
C ALA A 210 -14.78 19.33 14.11
N VAL A 211 -14.15 18.17 14.00
CA VAL A 211 -14.37 17.23 12.89
C VAL A 211 -15.18 16.04 13.41
N ILE A 212 -16.33 15.77 12.78
CA ILE A 212 -17.25 14.72 13.20
C ILE A 212 -17.35 13.65 12.09
N PHE A 213 -17.07 12.41 12.44
CA PHE A 213 -17.24 11.25 11.56
C PHE A 213 -18.51 10.49 11.89
N MET A 214 -19.47 10.39 10.96
CA MET A 214 -20.67 9.55 11.12
C MET A 214 -20.64 8.35 10.15
N GLU A 215 -20.74 7.12 10.67
CA GLU A 215 -21.05 5.90 9.91
C GLU A 215 -22.33 5.31 10.46
N ARG A 216 -22.99 4.53 9.61
CA ARG A 216 -24.31 3.95 9.87
C ARG A 216 -24.28 2.74 10.84
N THR A 217 -23.12 2.25 11.26
CA THR A 217 -22.97 1.05 12.09
C THR A 217 -21.90 1.24 13.17
N LEU A 218 -22.31 1.20 14.45
CA LEU A 218 -21.51 1.66 15.60
C LEU A 218 -20.40 0.70 16.09
N PHE A 219 -20.37 -0.57 15.66
CA PHE A 219 -19.57 -1.62 16.36
C PHE A 219 -18.34 -2.16 15.61
N ILE A 220 -18.18 -1.91 14.31
CA ILE A 220 -16.95 -2.29 13.56
C ILE A 220 -15.96 -1.10 13.51
N ARG A 221 -16.34 0.03 14.11
CA ARG A 221 -15.79 1.36 13.85
C ARG A 221 -15.06 1.97 15.05
N LEU A 222 -14.21 1.20 15.71
CA LEU A 222 -13.26 1.74 16.69
C LEU A 222 -11.80 1.58 16.21
N THR A 223 -11.54 0.67 15.27
CA THR A 223 -10.22 0.46 14.66
C THR A 223 -9.97 1.29 13.40
N ILE A 224 -11.01 1.80 12.74
CA ILE A 224 -10.90 2.62 11.52
C ILE A 224 -10.67 4.11 11.86
N GLU A 225 -11.09 4.57 13.03
CA GLU A 225 -11.17 6.02 13.25
C GLU A 225 -9.81 6.69 13.55
N LEU A 226 -8.85 6.05 14.24
CA LEU A 226 -7.53 6.64 14.54
C LEU A 226 -6.73 7.11 13.30
N LYS A 227 -6.99 6.53 12.12
CA LYS A 227 -6.15 6.70 10.94
C LYS A 227 -6.48 7.96 10.14
N LEU A 228 -7.77 8.27 9.99
CA LEU A 228 -8.21 9.48 9.30
C LEU A 228 -7.98 10.73 10.17
N TYR A 229 -7.96 10.56 11.50
CA TYR A 229 -7.63 11.62 12.45
C TYR A 229 -6.21 12.15 12.28
N LEU A 230 -5.21 11.30 12.02
CA LEU A 230 -3.82 11.74 11.84
C LEU A 230 -3.65 12.61 10.58
N LEU A 231 -4.32 12.27 9.48
CA LEU A 231 -4.30 13.08 8.25
C LEU A 231 -4.90 14.46 8.51
N LEU A 232 -6.11 14.52 9.07
CA LEU A 232 -6.78 15.78 9.37
C LEU A 232 -6.03 16.60 10.41
N PHE A 233 -5.54 15.97 11.46
CA PHE A 233 -4.72 16.63 12.47
C PHE A 233 -3.46 17.25 11.84
N SER A 234 -2.78 16.52 10.95
CA SER A 234 -1.61 17.05 10.25
C SER A 234 -1.93 18.22 9.31
N MET A 235 -3.06 18.18 8.60
CA MET A 235 -3.52 19.30 7.79
C MET A 235 -3.89 20.51 8.67
N MET A 236 -4.55 20.28 9.79
CA MET A 236 -4.94 21.34 10.73
C MET A 236 -3.73 21.98 11.41
N LEU A 237 -2.68 21.20 11.68
CA LEU A 237 -1.37 21.70 12.09
C LEU A 237 -0.73 22.59 11.02
N ASP A 238 -0.80 22.20 9.73
CA ASP A 238 -0.32 23.06 8.63
C ASP A 238 -1.05 24.42 8.62
N TYR A 239 -2.32 24.47 9.02
CA TYR A 239 -3.10 25.71 9.16
C TYR A 239 -2.92 26.45 10.50
N ALA A 240 -2.17 25.91 11.45
CA ALA A 240 -2.05 26.41 12.82
C ALA A 240 -3.41 26.54 13.56
N ILE A 241 -4.37 25.67 13.24
CA ILE A 241 -5.70 25.66 13.86
C ILE A 241 -5.69 24.69 15.05
N ASN A 242 -6.20 25.13 16.20
CA ASN A 242 -6.44 24.26 17.35
C ASN A 242 -7.60 23.30 17.04
N LEU A 243 -7.31 22.01 17.01
CA LEU A 243 -8.32 20.97 16.78
C LEU A 243 -8.90 20.49 18.12
N HIS A 244 -10.22 20.62 18.29
CA HIS A 244 -10.93 19.98 19.40
C HIS A 244 -11.69 18.75 18.88
N LEU A 245 -11.25 17.56 19.29
CA LEU A 245 -11.86 16.29 18.88
C LEU A 245 -12.99 15.92 19.84
N LEU A 246 -14.24 16.05 19.40
CA LEU A 246 -15.40 15.55 20.15
C LEU A 246 -15.66 14.09 19.78
N MET A 247 -15.04 13.16 20.51
CA MET A 247 -15.37 11.73 20.44
C MET A 247 -16.49 11.41 21.45
N GLU A 248 -17.75 11.72 21.11
CA GLU A 248 -18.88 11.40 21.99
C GLU A 248 -19.43 9.99 21.67
N THR A 249 -18.88 8.97 22.33
CA THR A 249 -19.42 7.60 22.34
C THR A 249 -20.64 7.52 23.25
N ARG A 250 -21.83 7.98 22.81
CA ARG A 250 -23.06 7.74 23.58
C ARG A 250 -24.31 7.49 22.75
N SER A 251 -25.19 6.68 23.33
CA SER A 251 -26.35 6.05 22.69
C SER A 251 -27.31 7.05 22.04
N ARG A 252 -27.97 6.54 20.99
CA ARG A 252 -28.84 7.18 19.97
C ARG A 252 -29.79 8.28 20.46
N GLN A 253 -30.23 8.28 21.72
CA GLN A 253 -31.18 9.26 22.25
C GLN A 253 -30.55 10.55 22.77
N SER A 254 -29.28 10.52 23.18
CA SER A 254 -28.58 11.71 23.72
C SER A 254 -28.04 12.63 22.62
N VAL A 255 -27.63 12.04 21.48
CA VAL A 255 -27.07 12.73 20.31
C VAL A 255 -28.10 13.64 19.61
N LEU A 256 -29.36 13.18 19.48
CA LEU A 256 -30.44 13.97 18.88
C LEU A 256 -30.83 15.19 19.74
N LYS A 257 -30.80 15.04 21.07
CA LYS A 257 -31.20 16.10 22.00
C LYS A 257 -30.16 17.22 22.10
N ARG A 258 -28.85 16.88 22.00
CA ARG A 258 -27.74 17.85 22.02
C ARG A 258 -27.52 18.53 20.67
N SER A 259 -27.60 17.79 19.56
CA SER A 259 -27.48 18.37 18.22
C SER A 259 -28.60 19.37 17.91
N MET A 260 -29.83 19.11 18.34
CA MET A 260 -30.93 20.08 18.22
C MET A 260 -30.73 21.35 19.07
N ASN A 261 -30.11 21.24 20.25
CA ASN A 261 -29.81 22.39 21.09
C ASN A 261 -28.64 23.23 20.54
N MET A 262 -27.62 22.59 19.97
CA MET A 262 -26.49 23.30 19.34
C MET A 262 -26.91 23.97 18.03
N MET A 263 -27.78 23.31 17.24
CA MET A 263 -28.33 23.87 16.00
C MET A 263 -29.33 25.01 16.25
N ARG A 264 -30.03 25.03 17.41
CA ARG A 264 -30.83 26.19 17.86
C ARG A 264 -29.97 27.39 18.29
N MET A 265 -28.77 27.16 18.80
CA MET A 265 -27.86 28.23 19.21
C MET A 265 -27.21 28.93 18.02
N CYS A 266 -27.00 28.22 16.90
CA CYS A 266 -26.52 28.81 15.63
C CYS A 266 -27.62 29.53 14.82
N TYR A 267 -28.90 29.44 15.21
CA TYR A 267 -30.01 30.13 14.52
C TYR A 267 -30.46 31.42 15.23
N LEU A 268 -29.83 31.79 16.35
CA LEU A 268 -30.13 32.98 17.14
C LEU A 268 -28.96 33.98 17.26
N LEU A 269 -27.98 33.86 16.36
CA LEU A 269 -26.94 34.86 16.05
C LEU A 269 -26.87 35.03 14.53
#